data_AF-A0A0C7NFX1-F1
#
_entry.id   AF-A0A0C7NFX1-F1
#
_cell.length_a   1.000
_cell.length_b   1.000
_cell.length_c   1.000
_cell.angle_alpha   90.00
_cell.angle_beta   90.00
_cell.angle_gamma   90.00
#
_symmetry.space_group_name_H-M   'P 1'
#
loop_
_entity.id
_entity.type
_entity.pdbx_description
1 polymer ?
#
loop_
_entity_poly.entity_id
_entity_poly.type
_entity_poly.pdbx_seq_one_letter_code
_entity_poly.pdbx_strand_id
1 'polypeptide(L)'
;MEDNDVQLKIQSLKLKRINELNRKLKEELARERITASNACLSIIDYATSHKDYAIPEVWGYPMAGSNPHRTNASGLHRRAHREAGSADNTCCTLM
;
A
#
# COMPACT_ATOMS: atom_id res chain seq x y z
N MET A 1 -39.61 40.98 2.24
CA MET A 1 -38.48 41.44 1.40
C MET A 1 -37.20 40.69 1.76
N GLU A 2 -36.94 40.48 3.07
CA GLU A 2 -35.88 39.62 3.64
C GLU A 2 -35.82 38.20 3.05
N ASP A 3 -36.95 37.49 2.93
CA ASP A 3 -36.96 36.09 2.43
C ASP A 3 -36.44 35.94 0.99
N ASN A 4 -36.59 36.98 0.18
CA ASN A 4 -36.14 36.98 -1.21
C ASN A 4 -34.61 37.17 -1.30
N ASP A 5 -34.02 37.93 -0.37
CA ASP A 5 -32.57 38.10 -0.26
C ASP A 5 -31.89 36.79 0.17
N VAL A 6 -32.49 36.07 1.13
CA VAL A 6 -32.01 34.74 1.56
C VAL A 6 -32.04 33.76 0.38
N GLN A 7 -33.12 33.75 -0.40
CA GLN A 7 -33.25 32.89 -1.58
C GLN A 7 -32.19 33.21 -2.65
N LEU A 8 -31.94 34.48 -2.94
CA LEU A 8 -30.89 34.92 -3.86
C LEU A 8 -29.49 34.51 -3.36
N LYS A 9 -29.26 34.62 -2.04
CA LYS A 9 -28.00 34.22 -1.42
C LYS A 9 -27.78 32.71 -1.54
N ILE A 10 -28.80 31.88 -1.31
CA ILE A 10 -28.75 30.43 -1.52
C ILE A 10 -28.46 30.10 -2.99
N GLN A 11 -29.10 30.79 -3.93
CA GLN A 11 -28.86 30.58 -5.36
C GLN A 11 -27.42 30.93 -5.76
N SER A 12 -26.87 32.03 -5.26
CA SER A 12 -25.48 32.42 -5.53
C SER A 12 -24.46 31.40 -5.00
N LEU A 13 -24.70 30.84 -3.82
CA LEU A 13 -23.85 29.79 -3.23
C LEU A 13 -23.91 28.49 -4.04
N LYS A 14 -25.10 28.10 -4.49
CA LYS A 14 -25.28 26.93 -5.37
C LYS A 14 -24.52 27.12 -6.69
N LEU A 15 -24.65 28.28 -7.32
CA LEU A 15 -23.95 28.62 -8.56
C LEU A 15 -22.43 28.57 -8.35
N LYS A 16 -21.93 29.17 -7.27
CA LYS A 16 -20.50 29.14 -6.93
C LYS A 16 -19.99 27.70 -6.81
N ARG A 17 -20.71 26.85 -6.07
CA ARG A 17 -20.33 25.44 -5.86
C ARG A 17 -20.33 24.64 -7.17
N ILE A 18 -21.31 24.88 -8.05
CA ILE A 18 -21.37 24.25 -9.37
C ILE A 18 -20.20 24.71 -10.25
N ASN A 19 -19.85 25.99 -10.23
CA ASN A 19 -18.71 26.50 -11.00
C ASN A 19 -17.38 25.97 -10.49
N GLU A 20 -17.20 25.86 -9.17
CA GLU A 20 -16.02 25.24 -8.57
C GLU A 20 -15.91 23.75 -8.98
N LEU A 21 -17.02 23.02 -8.97
CA LEU A 21 -17.06 21.62 -9.43
C LEU A 21 -16.73 21.51 -10.92
N ASN A 22 -17.33 22.35 -11.76
CA ASN A 22 -17.04 22.38 -13.19
C ASN A 22 -15.57 22.69 -13.48
N ARG A 23 -14.95 23.60 -12.71
CA ARG A 23 -13.53 23.88 -12.83
C ARG A 23 -12.69 22.64 -12.51
N LYS A 24 -12.95 21.97 -11.36
CA LYS A 24 -12.25 20.74 -10.98
C LYS A 24 -12.41 19.62 -12.03
N LEU A 25 -13.62 19.45 -12.58
CA LEU A 25 -13.87 18.45 -13.61
C LEU A 25 -13.09 18.74 -14.90
N LYS A 26 -12.97 20.01 -15.29
CA LYS A 26 -12.15 20.41 -16.45
C LYS A 26 -10.66 20.16 -16.20
N GLU A 27 -10.17 20.43 -15.00
CA GLU A 27 -8.78 20.13 -14.60
C GLU A 27 -8.51 18.61 -14.64
N GLU A 28 -9.38 17.79 -14.06
CA GLU A 28 -9.27 16.33 -14.08
C GLU A 28 -9.41 15.73 -15.50
N LEU A 29 -10.22 16.36 -16.36
CA LEU A 29 -10.34 15.94 -17.74
C LEU A 29 -9.04 16.21 -18.52
N ALA A 30 -8.41 17.36 -18.28
CA ALA A 30 -7.19 17.80 -18.93
C ALA A 30 -5.93 17.06 -18.46
N ARG A 31 -6.01 16.30 -17.35
CA ARG A 31 -4.89 15.51 -16.83
C ARG A 31 -4.45 14.45 -17.85
N GLU A 32 -3.14 14.42 -18.12
CA GLU A 32 -2.52 13.40 -18.97
C GLU A 32 -2.68 12.00 -18.35
N ARG A 33 -3.06 11.03 -19.18
CA ARG A 33 -3.25 9.63 -18.78
C ARG A 33 -2.32 8.75 -19.59
N ILE A 34 -1.72 7.76 -18.92
CA ILE A 34 -1.02 6.65 -19.58
C ILE A 34 -1.96 5.46 -19.73
N THR A 35 -1.71 4.61 -20.72
CA THR A 35 -2.45 3.35 -20.90
C THR A 35 -2.17 2.41 -19.74
N ALA A 36 -3.17 1.61 -19.36
CA ALA A 36 -3.03 0.62 -18.29
C ALA A 36 -1.88 -0.38 -18.55
N SER A 37 -1.68 -0.80 -19.80
CA SER A 37 -0.55 -1.67 -20.18
C SER A 37 0.81 -1.07 -19.81
N ASN A 38 1.07 0.18 -20.22
CA ASN A 38 2.31 0.89 -19.90
C ASN A 38 2.48 1.10 -18.38
N ALA A 39 1.40 1.42 -17.68
CA ALA A 39 1.43 1.55 -16.21
C ALA A 39 1.82 0.22 -15.54
N CYS A 40 1.25 -0.90 -16.00
CA CYS A 40 1.60 -2.23 -15.51
C CYS A 40 3.06 -2.59 -15.77
N LEU A 41 3.60 -2.25 -16.95
CA LEU A 41 5.01 -2.47 -17.26
C LEU A 41 5.90 -1.72 -16.28
N SER A 42 5.61 -0.44 -16.00
CA SER A 42 6.37 0.34 -15.02
C SER A 42 6.32 -0.24 -13.60
N ILE A 43 5.18 -0.82 -13.20
CA ILE A 43 5.05 -1.50 -11.90
C ILE A 43 5.88 -2.77 -11.86
N ILE A 44 5.84 -3.59 -12.92
CA ILE A 44 6.62 -4.82 -13.04
C ILE A 44 8.11 -4.49 -13.02
N ASP A 45 8.55 -3.49 -13.79
CA ASP A 45 9.95 -3.06 -13.83
C ASP A 45 10.43 -2.66 -12.44
N TYR A 46 9.64 -1.86 -11.70
CA TYR A 46 9.99 -1.46 -10.34
C TYR A 46 10.08 -2.66 -9.39
N ALA A 47 9.07 -3.55 -9.41
CA ALA A 47 9.00 -4.71 -8.52
C ALA A 47 10.09 -5.75 -8.81
N THR A 48 10.57 -5.82 -10.05
CA THR A 48 11.62 -6.75 -10.48
C THR A 48 13.02 -6.15 -10.39
N SER A 49 13.18 -4.83 -10.29
CA SER A 49 14.49 -4.19 -10.12
C SER A 49 14.88 -3.97 -8.65
N HIS A 50 13.90 -3.79 -7.77
CA HIS A 50 14.12 -3.52 -6.35
C HIS A 50 14.05 -4.80 -5.52
N LYS A 51 15.15 -5.12 -4.83
CA LYS A 51 15.21 -6.30 -3.97
C LYS A 51 14.32 -6.14 -2.74
N ASP A 52 13.45 -7.11 -2.51
CA ASP A 52 12.62 -7.19 -1.31
C ASP A 52 12.89 -8.49 -0.54
N TYR A 53 13.48 -8.37 0.64
CA TYR A 53 13.82 -9.49 1.51
C TYR A 53 12.60 -10.10 2.24
N ALA A 54 11.42 -9.48 2.14
CA ALA A 54 10.15 -10.07 2.60
C ALA A 54 9.69 -11.22 1.69
N ILE A 55 10.28 -11.36 0.49
CA ILE A 55 10.02 -12.46 -0.45
C ILE A 55 11.32 -13.25 -0.70
N PRO A 56 11.74 -14.11 0.24
CA PRO A 56 13.04 -14.79 0.16
C PRO A 56 13.17 -15.77 -1.01
N GLU A 57 12.06 -16.28 -1.55
CA GLU A 57 12.08 -17.22 -2.68
C GLU A 57 12.66 -16.59 -3.96
N VAL A 58 12.43 -15.28 -4.15
CA VAL A 58 12.90 -14.54 -5.34
C VAL A 58 14.20 -13.81 -5.04
N TRP A 59 14.30 -13.19 -3.86
CA TRP A 59 15.38 -12.25 -3.53
C TRP A 59 16.42 -12.78 -2.54
N GLY A 60 16.18 -13.96 -1.96
CA GLY A 60 17.01 -14.56 -0.93
C GLY A 60 16.87 -13.91 0.45
N TYR A 61 17.64 -14.43 1.41
CA TYR A 61 17.66 -13.90 2.77
C TYR A 61 18.66 -12.76 2.90
N PRO A 62 18.35 -11.76 3.75
CA PRO A 62 19.27 -10.67 4.01
C PRO A 62 20.49 -11.18 4.79
N MET A 63 21.66 -10.57 4.56
CA MET A 63 22.91 -10.96 5.22
C MET A 63 22.77 -10.95 6.74
N ALA A 64 23.49 -11.86 7.42
CA ALA A 64 23.51 -11.90 8.88
C ALA A 64 23.97 -10.55 9.46
N GLY A 65 23.23 -10.00 10.41
CA GLY A 65 23.50 -8.69 11.01
C GLY A 65 22.88 -7.47 10.31
N SER A 66 22.37 -7.62 9.08
CA SER A 66 21.71 -6.51 8.36
C SER A 66 20.31 -6.17 8.87
N ASN A 67 19.61 -7.14 9.48
CA ASN A 67 18.30 -6.95 10.07
C ASN A 67 18.45 -6.65 11.58
N PRO A 68 18.10 -5.43 12.05
CA PRO A 68 18.18 -5.05 13.47
C PRO A 68 17.40 -5.99 14.41
N HIS A 69 16.32 -6.60 13.89
CA HIS A 69 15.45 -7.50 14.64
C HIS A 69 16.00 -8.93 14.76
N ARG A 70 17.17 -9.25 14.16
CA ARG A 70 17.82 -10.56 14.32
C ARG A 70 18.77 -10.63 15.52
N THR A 71 19.05 -9.51 16.17
CA THR A 71 20.07 -9.37 17.23
C THR A 71 19.77 -10.16 18.51
N ASN A 72 18.55 -10.65 18.69
CA ASN A 72 18.09 -11.44 19.85
C ASN A 72 17.63 -12.88 19.50
N ALA A 73 17.82 -13.35 18.26
CA ALA A 73 17.41 -14.69 17.83
C ALA A 73 18.34 -15.84 18.26
N SER A 74 19.44 -15.55 18.97
CA SER A 74 20.33 -16.57 19.56
C SER A 74 19.66 -17.44 20.64
N GLY A 75 18.45 -17.07 21.06
CA GLY A 75 17.56 -17.88 21.92
C GLY A 75 16.50 -18.72 21.17
N LEU A 76 16.19 -18.43 19.90
CA LEU A 76 15.04 -19.06 19.21
C LEU A 76 15.45 -20.20 18.25
N HIS A 77 16.65 -20.17 17.67
CA HIS A 77 17.10 -21.21 16.73
C HIS A 77 17.78 -22.44 17.37
N ARG A 78 18.01 -22.46 18.68
CA ARG A 78 18.68 -23.60 19.35
C ARG A 78 17.75 -24.75 19.77
N ARG A 79 16.45 -24.68 19.50
CA ARG A 79 15.50 -25.76 19.86
C ARG A 79 15.16 -26.74 18.72
N ALA A 80 15.59 -26.49 17.49
CA ALA A 80 15.16 -27.29 16.34
C ALA A 80 16.09 -28.45 15.96
N HIS A 81 17.20 -28.70 16.67
CA HIS A 81 18.18 -29.70 16.21
C HIS A 81 18.85 -30.55 17.31
N ARG A 82 18.19 -30.77 18.46
CA ARG A 82 18.59 -31.83 19.39
C ARG A 82 17.40 -32.71 19.77
N GLU A 83 17.41 -33.89 19.14
CA GLU A 83 17.05 -35.18 19.73
C GLU A 83 15.55 -35.55 19.77
N ALA A 84 15.15 -36.22 18.68
CA ALA A 84 14.36 -37.45 18.62
C ALA A 84 13.44 -37.80 19.82
N GLY A 85 12.13 -37.74 19.58
CA GLY A 85 11.16 -38.46 20.41
C GLY A 85 9.71 -38.03 20.18
N SER A 86 8.97 -38.85 19.45
CA SER A 86 7.51 -39.03 19.53
C SER A 86 6.57 -37.92 19.01
N ALA A 87 5.80 -38.31 17.97
CA ALA A 87 4.45 -37.94 17.60
C ALA A 87 3.85 -36.62 18.16
N ASP A 88 3.63 -35.63 17.29
CA ASP A 88 2.28 -35.23 16.85
C ASP A 88 2.32 -33.96 16.00
N ASN A 89 1.61 -34.01 14.87
CA ASN A 89 1.44 -32.91 13.91
C ASN A 89 0.86 -31.67 14.57
N THR A 90 1.71 -30.74 14.99
CA THR A 90 1.25 -29.42 15.45
C THR A 90 1.93 -28.34 14.59
N CYS A 91 1.34 -28.10 13.42
CA CYS A 91 1.66 -26.97 12.55
C CYS A 91 1.10 -25.70 13.21
N CYS A 92 1.97 -24.74 13.53
CA CYS A 92 1.55 -23.50 14.19
C CYS A 92 0.86 -22.55 13.20
N THR A 93 -0.46 -22.42 13.28
CA THR A 93 -1.18 -21.23 12.81
C THR A 93 -1.13 -20.14 13.88
N LEU A 94 -0.75 -18.93 13.49
CA LEU A 94 -0.90 -17.71 14.30
C LEU A 94 -2.40 -17.43 14.50
N MET A 95 -2.85 -17.44 15.76
CA MET A 95 -3.97 -16.61 16.22
C MET A 95 -3.42 -15.32 16.80
#